data_AF-A9YF49-F1
#
_entry.id   AF-A9YF49-F1
#
_cell.length_a   1.000
_cell.length_b   1.000
_cell.length_c   1.000
_cell.angle_alpha   90.00
_cell.angle_beta   90.00
_cell.angle_gamma   90.00
#
_symmetry.space_group_name_H-M   'P 1'
#
loop_
_entity.id
_entity.type
_entity.pdbx_description
1 polymer ?
#
loop_
_entity_poly.entity_id
_entity_poly.type
_entity_poly.pdbx_seq_one_letter_code
_entity_poly.pdbx_strand_id
1 'polypeptide(L)'
;QSVGRFNEDQIREARDKVLKEMFDDYTGATSIHNSNGYGRKTPTELSNLMQGMYRDLLAKKEELSFLNDELSRTIDKKIESDNANKQRIGQLKQEIKDLQEAMQGVADTLSQASRKVGELSAQNKALQAEAEAAAQKALDALNNKNEQIAKLANENDDLKEAIEGYVDTIQQASREVTAKQQEIAAAQLQLETKNAEIENLKLQDEMKAEEIAKLESEAKMLENLIGSGKRELGDLEAKLADANAQKAKLESEA
;
A
#
# COMPACT_ATOMS: atom_id res chain seq x y z
N GLN A 1 93.80 59.31 -35.12
CA GLN A 1 93.06 59.38 -36.40
C GLN A 1 91.65 58.91 -36.15
N SER A 2 90.69 59.83 -36.12
CA SER A 2 89.26 59.57 -36.10
C SER A 2 88.67 60.49 -37.15
N VAL A 3 88.15 59.93 -38.24
CA VAL A 3 87.50 60.70 -39.31
C VAL A 3 86.08 60.96 -38.82
N GLY A 4 85.86 62.15 -38.26
CA GLY A 4 84.57 62.55 -37.70
C GLY A 4 83.47 62.50 -38.77
N ARG A 5 82.34 61.85 -38.44
CA ARG A 5 81.12 61.96 -39.25
C ARG A 5 80.62 63.40 -39.16
N PHE A 6 80.45 64.05 -40.31
CA PHE A 6 79.77 65.34 -40.39
C PHE A 6 78.32 65.19 -39.89
N ASN A 7 77.85 66.15 -39.07
CA ASN A 7 76.44 66.19 -38.68
C ASN A 7 75.57 66.77 -39.82
N GLU A 8 74.26 66.55 -39.76
CA GLU A 8 73.31 66.95 -40.81
C GLU A 8 73.38 68.46 -41.12
N ASP A 9 73.62 69.27 -40.08
CA ASP A 9 73.77 70.72 -40.22
C ASP A 9 75.07 71.10 -40.94
N GLN A 10 76.19 70.41 -40.67
CA GLN A 10 77.47 70.61 -41.38
C GLN A 10 77.36 70.19 -42.85
N ILE A 11 76.59 69.14 -43.15
CA ILE A 11 76.34 68.72 -44.53
C ILE A 11 75.45 69.74 -45.25
N ARG A 12 74.42 70.27 -44.57
CA ARG A 12 73.55 71.33 -45.09
C ARG A 12 74.34 72.61 -45.36
N GLU A 13 75.21 73.02 -44.43
CA GLU A 13 76.06 74.20 -44.55
C GLU A 13 77.10 74.06 -45.67
N ALA A 14 77.76 72.89 -45.77
CA ALA A 14 78.70 72.61 -46.87
C ALA A 14 77.99 72.60 -48.23
N ARG A 15 76.78 72.03 -48.32
CA ARG A 15 75.96 72.04 -49.53
C ARG A 15 75.53 73.45 -49.91
N ASP A 16 75.07 74.26 -48.96
CA ASP A 16 74.72 75.67 -49.20
C ASP A 16 75.91 76.49 -49.69
N LYS A 17 77.10 76.21 -49.17
CA LYS A 17 78.34 76.84 -49.62
C LYS A 17 78.70 76.44 -51.06
N VAL A 18 78.66 75.15 -51.40
CA VAL A 18 78.93 74.66 -52.76
C VAL A 18 77.89 75.20 -53.75
N LEU A 19 76.62 75.32 -53.35
CA LEU A 19 75.58 75.91 -54.20
C LEU A 19 75.83 77.38 -54.49
N LYS A 20 76.27 78.11 -53.46
CA LYS A 20 76.65 79.51 -53.62
C LYS A 20 77.81 79.66 -54.61
N GLU A 21 78.87 78.86 -54.44
CA GLU A 21 80.03 78.86 -55.35
C GLU A 21 79.65 78.46 -56.78
N MET A 22 78.87 77.39 -56.98
CA MET A 22 78.44 76.92 -58.30
C MET A 22 77.64 77.96 -59.10
N PHE A 23 76.77 78.72 -58.44
CA PHE A 23 75.89 79.68 -59.12
C PHE A 23 76.48 81.10 -59.16
N ASP A 24 77.35 81.48 -58.22
CA ASP A 24 78.06 82.75 -58.24
C ASP A 24 79.19 82.77 -59.29
N ASP A 25 79.84 81.63 -59.57
CA ASP A 25 80.81 81.48 -60.67
C ASP A 25 80.15 81.43 -62.06
N TYR A 26 78.81 81.35 -62.13
CA TYR A 26 78.04 81.47 -63.36
C TYR A 26 77.93 82.94 -63.80
N THR A 27 79.06 83.63 -63.96
CA THR A 27 79.12 85.03 -64.46
C THR A 27 79.12 85.13 -65.99
N GLY A 28 78.66 84.09 -66.70
CA GLY A 28 78.62 84.03 -68.16
C GLY A 28 77.56 84.89 -68.85
N ALA A 29 76.90 85.82 -68.13
CA ALA A 29 75.88 86.70 -68.69
C ALA A 29 76.44 88.12 -68.92
N THR A 30 77.01 88.36 -70.09
CA THR A 30 77.18 89.72 -70.62
C THR A 30 75.81 90.37 -70.79
N SER A 31 75.54 91.44 -70.06
CA SER A 31 74.30 92.20 -70.14
C SER A 31 74.24 93.00 -71.44
N ILE A 32 73.63 92.43 -72.49
CA ILE A 32 73.23 93.17 -73.69
C ILE A 32 71.75 93.55 -73.55
N HIS A 33 71.48 94.87 -73.50
CA HIS A 33 70.14 95.46 -73.39
C HIS A 33 69.26 95.16 -74.61
N ASN A 34 68.00 94.79 -74.39
CA ASN A 34 66.90 95.30 -75.21
C ASN A 34 65.56 95.34 -74.46
N SER A 35 64.75 96.30 -74.88
CA SER A 35 63.55 96.90 -74.31
C SER A 35 62.30 96.01 -74.30
N ASN A 36 61.64 95.93 -73.13
CA ASN A 36 60.18 95.88 -72.93
C ASN A 36 59.84 95.44 -71.50
N GLY A 37 59.76 96.41 -70.57
CA GLY A 37 58.97 96.38 -69.32
C GLY A 37 59.35 95.39 -68.21
N TYR A 38 60.06 94.31 -68.51
CA TYR A 38 60.54 93.33 -67.54
C TYR A 38 62.02 93.60 -67.27
N GLY A 39 62.37 94.06 -66.06
CA GLY A 39 63.76 94.29 -65.66
C GLY A 39 64.60 93.02 -65.84
N ARG A 40 65.70 93.09 -66.60
CA ARG A 40 66.67 91.99 -66.68
C ARG A 40 67.31 91.81 -65.31
N LYS A 41 67.17 90.60 -64.75
CA LYS A 41 67.88 90.19 -63.53
C LYS A 41 69.38 90.26 -63.79
N THR A 42 70.10 90.93 -62.90
CA THR A 42 71.57 90.90 -62.82
C THR A 42 72.06 89.45 -62.66
N PRO A 43 73.31 89.14 -63.03
CA PRO A 43 73.90 87.81 -62.79
C PRO A 43 73.71 87.32 -61.35
N THR A 44 73.80 88.22 -60.37
CA THR A 44 73.53 87.95 -58.96
C THR A 44 72.06 87.61 -58.69
N GLU A 45 71.11 88.33 -59.27
CA GLU A 45 69.67 88.01 -59.15
C GLU A 45 69.30 86.69 -59.84
N LEU A 46 70.00 86.30 -60.90
CA LEU A 46 69.83 85.00 -61.55
C LEU A 46 70.46 83.87 -60.73
N SER A 47 71.67 84.06 -60.20
CA SER A 47 72.31 83.12 -59.26
C SER A 47 71.41 82.86 -58.05
N ASN A 48 70.89 83.90 -57.41
CA ASN A 48 69.97 83.79 -56.28
C ASN A 48 68.67 83.03 -56.64
N LEU A 49 68.12 83.26 -57.84
CA LEU A 49 66.93 82.54 -58.30
C LEU A 49 67.23 81.04 -58.52
N MET A 50 68.36 80.72 -59.17
CA MET A 50 68.77 79.34 -59.42
C MET A 50 69.09 78.60 -58.11
N GLN A 51 69.76 79.26 -57.16
CA GLN A 51 69.99 78.74 -55.81
C GLN A 51 68.66 78.47 -55.09
N GLY A 52 67.69 79.39 -55.18
CA GLY A 52 66.36 79.21 -54.60
C GLY A 52 65.61 78.01 -55.19
N MET A 53 65.55 77.91 -56.53
CA MET A 53 64.91 76.77 -57.21
C MET A 53 65.58 75.43 -56.86
N TYR A 54 66.90 75.42 -56.72
CA TYR A 54 67.62 74.19 -56.33
C TYR A 54 67.33 73.82 -54.87
N ARG A 55 67.31 74.78 -53.93
CA ARG A 55 66.90 74.53 -52.54
C ARG A 55 65.47 73.98 -52.45
N ASP A 56 64.52 74.56 -53.21
CA ASP A 56 63.14 74.09 -53.26
C ASP A 56 63.03 72.65 -53.79
N LEU A 57 63.79 72.32 -54.85
CA LEU A 57 63.83 70.97 -55.41
C LEU A 57 64.33 69.94 -54.39
N LEU A 58 65.32 70.32 -53.59
CA LEU A 58 65.89 69.47 -52.57
C LEU A 58 64.94 69.28 -51.38
N ALA A 59 64.27 70.36 -50.93
CA ALA A 59 63.25 70.27 -49.89
C ALA A 59 62.12 69.33 -50.33
N LYS A 60 61.63 69.45 -51.58
CA LYS A 60 60.63 68.54 -52.15
C LYS A 60 61.11 67.09 -52.20
N LYS A 61 62.40 66.84 -52.47
CA LYS A 61 62.97 65.49 -52.45
C LYS A 61 62.98 64.91 -51.02
N GLU A 62 63.34 65.71 -50.03
CA GLU A 62 63.35 65.33 -48.62
C GLU A 62 61.91 65.05 -48.12
N GLU A 63 60.94 65.91 -48.48
CA GLU A 63 59.50 65.69 -48.22
C GLU A 63 58.98 64.40 -48.86
N LEU A 64 59.35 64.14 -50.13
CA LEU A 64 58.95 62.91 -50.83
C LEU A 64 59.50 61.66 -50.14
N SER A 65 60.76 61.70 -49.68
CA SER A 65 61.36 60.59 -48.93
C SER A 65 60.62 60.36 -47.61
N PHE A 66 60.34 61.43 -46.86
CA PHE A 66 59.59 61.35 -45.60
C PHE A 66 58.18 60.77 -45.82
N LEU A 67 57.47 61.26 -46.85
CA LEU A 67 56.13 60.78 -47.19
C LEU A 67 56.16 59.30 -47.60
N ASN A 68 57.19 58.86 -48.33
CA ASN A 68 57.36 57.46 -48.72
C ASN A 68 57.60 56.55 -47.51
N ASP A 69 58.41 56.99 -46.54
CA ASP A 69 58.66 56.24 -45.30
C ASP A 69 57.39 56.14 -44.45
N GLU A 70 56.63 57.24 -44.33
CA GLU A 70 55.39 57.27 -43.55
C GLU A 70 54.28 56.43 -44.21
N LEU A 71 54.21 56.45 -45.55
CA LEU A 71 53.33 55.57 -46.31
C LEU A 71 53.72 54.10 -46.09
N SER A 72 55.01 53.77 -46.13
CA SER A 72 55.51 52.40 -45.90
C SER A 72 55.13 51.91 -44.50
N ARG A 73 55.36 52.72 -43.46
CA ARG A 73 54.94 52.40 -42.08
C ARG A 73 53.43 52.20 -41.97
N THR A 74 52.64 53.01 -42.67
CA THR A 74 51.18 52.89 -42.67
C THR A 74 50.73 51.59 -43.35
N ILE A 75 51.36 51.23 -44.46
CA ILE A 75 51.11 49.96 -45.15
C ILE A 75 51.47 48.77 -44.25
N ASP A 76 52.64 48.79 -43.60
CA ASP A 76 53.08 47.72 -42.71
C ASP A 76 52.11 47.51 -41.54
N LYS A 77 51.73 48.59 -40.85
CA LYS A 77 50.72 48.54 -39.77
C LYS A 77 49.38 47.98 -40.26
N LYS A 78 48.96 48.35 -41.47
CA LYS A 78 47.71 47.84 -42.05
C LYS A 78 47.81 46.35 -42.37
N ILE A 79 48.93 45.89 -42.92
CA ILE A 79 49.18 44.46 -43.19
C ILE A 79 49.17 43.66 -41.89
N GLU A 80 49.84 44.14 -40.85
CA GLU A 80 49.85 43.51 -39.52
C GLU A 80 48.42 43.39 -38.95
N SER A 81 47.67 44.49 -38.98
CA SER A 81 46.27 44.50 -38.52
C SER A 81 45.38 43.58 -39.35
N ASP A 82 45.51 43.57 -40.67
CA ASP A 82 44.71 42.72 -41.57
C ASP A 82 45.03 41.23 -41.33
N ASN A 83 46.29 40.89 -41.05
CA ASN A 83 46.71 39.54 -40.69
C ASN A 83 46.14 39.10 -39.33
N ALA A 84 46.19 39.96 -38.32
CA ALA A 84 45.60 39.69 -37.01
C ALA A 84 44.08 39.47 -37.11
N ASN A 85 43.39 40.32 -37.90
CA ASN A 85 41.97 40.19 -38.16
C ASN A 85 41.63 38.87 -38.87
N LYS A 86 42.44 38.47 -39.87
CA LYS A 86 42.27 37.18 -40.56
C LYS A 86 42.40 36.00 -39.61
N GLN A 87 43.37 36.03 -38.69
CA GLN A 87 43.53 34.99 -37.67
C GLN A 87 42.33 34.95 -36.73
N ARG A 88 41.84 36.11 -36.26
CA ARG A 88 40.67 36.19 -35.38
C ARG A 88 39.40 35.68 -36.05
N ILE A 89 39.19 36.02 -37.34
CA ILE A 89 38.09 35.48 -38.14
C ILE A 89 38.17 33.95 -38.24
N GLY A 90 39.38 33.39 -38.39
CA GLY A 90 39.59 31.93 -38.39
C GLY A 90 39.17 31.28 -37.07
N GLN A 91 39.61 31.84 -35.94
CA GLN A 91 39.23 31.36 -34.60
C GLN A 91 37.73 31.44 -34.36
N LEU A 92 37.10 32.58 -34.67
CA LEU A 92 35.67 32.77 -34.52
C LEU A 92 34.84 31.78 -35.34
N LYS A 93 35.29 31.44 -36.56
CA LYS A 93 34.61 30.42 -37.37
C LYS A 93 34.68 29.04 -36.73
N GLN A 94 35.79 28.69 -36.10
CA GLN A 94 35.93 27.42 -35.39
C GLN A 94 35.05 27.41 -34.14
N GLU A 95 35.09 28.48 -33.33
CA GLU A 95 34.22 28.63 -32.14
C GLU A 95 32.73 28.50 -32.51
N ILE A 96 32.29 29.11 -33.63
CA ILE A 96 30.92 28.98 -34.12
C ILE A 96 30.58 27.52 -34.45
N LYS A 97 31.49 26.80 -35.09
CA LYS A 97 31.27 25.39 -35.46
C LYS A 97 31.16 24.52 -34.21
N ASP A 98 32.06 24.68 -33.25
CA ASP A 98 32.07 23.91 -32.02
C ASP A 98 30.80 24.16 -31.19
N LEU A 99 30.34 25.42 -31.15
CA LEU A 99 29.07 25.78 -30.50
C LEU A 99 27.86 25.14 -31.19
N GLN A 100 27.83 25.08 -32.52
CA GLN A 100 26.76 24.42 -33.26
C GLN A 100 26.69 22.92 -32.95
N GLU A 101 27.84 22.24 -32.89
CA GLU A 101 27.91 20.81 -32.54
C GLU A 101 27.45 20.58 -31.09
N ALA A 102 27.89 21.42 -30.14
CA ALA A 102 27.44 21.35 -28.75
C ALA A 102 25.93 21.58 -28.61
N MET A 103 25.37 22.56 -29.33
CA MET A 103 23.93 22.83 -29.34
C MET A 103 23.13 21.65 -29.88
N GLN A 104 23.61 20.99 -30.92
CA GLN A 104 22.96 19.80 -31.46
C GLN A 104 22.94 18.66 -30.43
N GLY A 105 24.06 18.42 -29.74
CA GLY A 105 24.12 17.40 -28.67
C GLY A 105 23.15 17.68 -27.51
N VAL A 106 22.99 18.95 -27.13
CA VAL A 106 22.00 19.36 -26.11
C VAL A 106 20.58 19.12 -26.60
N ALA A 107 20.27 19.47 -27.85
CA ALA A 107 18.94 19.27 -28.43
C ALA A 107 18.55 17.79 -28.48
N ASP A 108 19.49 16.91 -28.83
CA ASP A 108 19.29 15.47 -28.85
C ASP A 108 19.04 14.92 -27.44
N THR A 109 19.84 15.36 -26.46
CA THR A 109 19.70 14.97 -25.05
C THR A 109 18.34 15.40 -24.49
N LEU A 110 17.91 16.63 -24.79
CA LEU A 110 16.60 17.14 -24.35
C LEU A 110 15.44 16.35 -24.97
N SER A 111 15.58 15.98 -26.25
CA SER A 111 14.58 15.18 -26.95
C SER A 111 14.45 13.78 -26.34
N GLN A 112 15.57 13.13 -26.00
CA GLN A 112 15.57 11.83 -25.31
C GLN A 112 14.98 11.93 -23.90
N ALA A 113 15.38 12.96 -23.14
CA ALA A 113 14.85 13.19 -21.80
C ALA A 113 13.33 13.39 -21.82
N SER A 114 12.82 14.17 -22.79
CA SER A 114 11.38 14.41 -22.95
C SER A 114 10.61 13.13 -23.24
N ARG A 115 11.14 12.24 -24.10
CA ARG A 115 10.53 10.92 -24.36
C ARG A 115 10.50 10.07 -23.09
N LYS A 116 11.61 10.00 -22.37
CA LYS A 116 11.71 9.23 -21.12
C LYS A 116 10.75 9.74 -20.04
N VAL A 117 10.56 11.05 -19.94
CA VAL A 117 9.56 11.65 -19.04
C VAL A 117 8.14 11.20 -19.42
N GLY A 118 7.81 11.16 -20.71
CA GLY A 118 6.53 10.65 -21.20
C GLY A 118 6.30 9.17 -20.83
N GLU A 119 7.30 8.33 -21.06
CA GLU A 119 7.27 6.90 -20.70
C GLU A 119 7.08 6.69 -19.19
N LEU A 120 7.87 7.39 -18.37
CA LEU A 120 7.76 7.32 -16.91
C LEU A 120 6.41 7.82 -16.42
N SER A 121 5.86 8.87 -17.03
CA SER A 121 4.52 9.36 -16.69
C SER A 121 3.44 8.32 -17.00
N ALA A 122 3.53 7.63 -18.14
CA ALA A 122 2.61 6.55 -18.50
C ALA A 122 2.73 5.36 -17.54
N GLN A 123 3.97 4.95 -17.21
CA GLN A 123 4.23 3.87 -16.25
C GLN A 123 3.66 4.21 -14.86
N ASN A 124 3.86 5.43 -14.37
CA ASN A 124 3.32 5.85 -13.08
C ASN A 124 1.78 5.79 -13.05
N LYS A 125 1.11 6.20 -14.13
CA LYS A 125 -0.36 6.09 -14.23
C LYS A 125 -0.82 4.63 -14.22
N ALA A 126 -0.12 3.75 -14.94
CA ALA A 126 -0.44 2.33 -14.98
C ALA A 126 -0.27 1.68 -13.59
N LEU A 127 0.84 1.97 -12.91
CA LEU A 127 1.11 1.47 -11.55
C LEU A 127 0.07 1.97 -10.54
N GLN A 128 -0.36 3.23 -10.64
CA GLN A 128 -1.42 3.76 -9.80
C GLN A 128 -2.74 3.00 -10.01
N ALA A 129 -3.13 2.79 -11.27
CA ALA A 129 -4.35 2.04 -11.58
C ALA A 129 -4.29 0.58 -11.11
N GLU A 130 -3.14 -0.07 -11.25
CA GLU A 130 -2.93 -1.44 -10.75
C GLU A 130 -3.03 -1.50 -9.22
N ALA A 131 -2.42 -0.53 -8.52
CA ALA A 131 -2.51 -0.44 -7.06
C ALA A 131 -3.96 -0.22 -6.57
N GLU A 132 -4.71 0.67 -7.23
CA GLU A 132 -6.13 0.92 -6.93
C GLU A 132 -6.99 -0.34 -7.17
N ALA A 133 -6.77 -1.06 -8.28
CA ALA A 133 -7.48 -2.30 -8.58
C ALA A 133 -7.16 -3.41 -7.57
N ALA A 134 -5.90 -3.54 -7.17
CA ALA A 134 -5.47 -4.51 -6.16
C ALA A 134 -6.09 -4.20 -4.79
N ALA A 135 -6.13 -2.92 -4.40
CA ALA A 135 -6.76 -2.47 -3.16
C ALA A 135 -8.26 -2.76 -3.15
N GLN A 136 -8.97 -2.47 -4.25
CA GLN A 136 -10.40 -2.76 -4.36
C GLN A 136 -10.69 -4.27 -4.25
N LYS A 137 -9.91 -5.10 -4.96
CA LYS A 137 -10.04 -6.55 -4.89
C LYS A 137 -9.82 -7.09 -3.47
N ALA A 138 -8.88 -6.53 -2.73
CA ALA A 138 -8.63 -6.89 -1.34
C ALA A 138 -9.81 -6.49 -0.43
N LEU A 139 -10.40 -5.31 -0.65
CA LEU A 139 -11.57 -4.84 0.08
C LEU A 139 -12.78 -5.74 -0.16
N ASP A 140 -13.06 -6.09 -1.42
CA ASP A 140 -14.17 -6.99 -1.77
C ASP A 140 -14.00 -8.37 -1.13
N ALA A 141 -12.77 -8.90 -1.12
CA ALA A 141 -12.47 -10.17 -0.46
C ALA A 141 -12.68 -10.13 1.05
N LEU A 142 -12.34 -9.01 1.72
CA LEU A 142 -12.59 -8.82 3.15
C LEU A 142 -14.08 -8.72 3.44
N ASN A 143 -14.84 -7.97 2.63
CA ASN A 143 -16.29 -7.85 2.79
C ASN A 143 -16.98 -9.21 2.66
N ASN A 144 -16.64 -10.00 1.64
CA ASN A 144 -17.15 -11.36 1.47
C ASN A 144 -16.85 -12.27 2.67
N LYS A 145 -15.64 -12.16 3.25
CA LYS A 145 -15.28 -12.93 4.47
C LYS A 145 -16.08 -12.46 5.69
N ASN A 146 -16.27 -11.17 5.85
CA ASN A 146 -17.05 -10.62 6.96
C ASN A 146 -18.52 -11.06 6.90
N GLU A 147 -19.11 -11.11 5.70
CA GLU A 147 -20.46 -11.66 5.50
C GLU A 147 -20.54 -13.15 5.88
N GLN A 148 -19.54 -13.95 5.49
CA GLN A 148 -19.48 -15.37 5.89
C GLN A 148 -19.35 -15.53 7.41
N ILE A 149 -18.50 -14.71 8.05
CA ILE A 149 -18.33 -14.71 9.51
C ILE A 149 -19.67 -14.36 10.20
N ALA A 150 -20.37 -13.33 9.72
CA ALA A 150 -21.67 -12.95 10.28
C ALA A 150 -22.70 -14.07 10.15
N LYS A 151 -22.73 -14.76 8.99
CA LYS A 151 -23.62 -15.90 8.78
C LYS A 151 -23.30 -17.05 9.75
N LEU A 152 -22.03 -17.42 9.88
CA LEU A 152 -21.60 -18.48 10.80
C LEU A 152 -21.83 -18.12 12.27
N ALA A 153 -21.70 -16.83 12.63
CA ALA A 153 -22.01 -16.37 13.97
C ALA A 153 -23.50 -16.58 14.29
N ASN A 154 -24.39 -16.18 13.38
CA ASN A 154 -25.83 -16.41 13.55
C ASN A 154 -26.18 -17.90 13.59
N GLU A 155 -25.60 -18.73 12.69
CA GLU A 155 -25.81 -20.18 12.70
C GLU A 155 -25.35 -20.81 14.03
N ASN A 156 -24.25 -20.32 14.64
CA ASN A 156 -23.80 -20.79 15.94
C ASN A 156 -24.74 -20.38 17.09
N ASP A 157 -25.31 -19.17 17.04
CA ASP A 157 -26.29 -18.71 18.03
C ASP A 157 -27.57 -19.57 17.95
N ASP A 158 -28.09 -19.82 16.74
CA ASP A 158 -29.24 -20.70 16.51
C ASP A 158 -29.00 -22.13 17.03
N LEU A 159 -27.80 -22.68 16.77
CA LEU A 159 -27.41 -24.00 17.26
C LEU A 159 -27.32 -24.04 18.78
N LYS A 160 -26.84 -22.96 19.41
CA LYS A 160 -26.76 -22.84 20.86
C LYS A 160 -28.15 -22.83 21.48
N GLU A 161 -29.08 -22.04 20.94
CA GLU A 161 -30.49 -22.03 21.39
C GLU A 161 -31.13 -23.41 21.24
N ALA A 162 -30.89 -24.11 20.12
CA ALA A 162 -31.40 -25.46 19.91
C ALA A 162 -30.84 -26.47 20.93
N ILE A 163 -29.55 -26.38 21.25
CA ILE A 163 -28.92 -27.23 22.27
C ILE A 163 -29.52 -26.95 23.65
N GLU A 164 -29.69 -25.68 24.03
CA GLU A 164 -30.32 -25.30 25.30
C GLU A 164 -31.74 -25.89 25.41
N GLY A 165 -32.54 -25.80 24.36
CA GLY A 165 -33.88 -26.42 24.31
C GLY A 165 -33.87 -27.96 24.44
N TYR A 166 -32.90 -28.65 23.82
CA TYR A 166 -32.77 -30.09 23.98
C TYR A 166 -32.31 -30.47 25.39
N VAL A 167 -31.41 -29.71 26.00
CA VAL A 167 -30.96 -29.93 27.38
C VAL A 167 -32.15 -29.81 28.34
N ASP A 168 -32.99 -28.79 28.20
CA ASP A 168 -34.19 -28.62 29.02
C ASP A 168 -35.16 -29.80 28.87
N THR A 169 -35.38 -30.24 27.63
CA THR A 169 -36.23 -31.40 27.32
C THR A 169 -35.71 -32.67 27.99
N ILE A 170 -34.40 -32.92 27.93
CA ILE A 170 -33.76 -34.09 28.56
C ILE A 170 -33.86 -34.02 30.08
N GLN A 171 -33.66 -32.84 30.68
CA GLN A 171 -33.80 -32.66 32.12
C GLN A 171 -35.24 -32.92 32.58
N GLN A 172 -36.23 -32.42 31.84
CA GLN A 172 -37.64 -32.69 32.14
C GLN A 172 -37.95 -34.18 32.04
N ALA A 173 -37.57 -34.83 30.95
CA ALA A 173 -37.78 -36.26 30.75
C ALA A 173 -37.13 -37.09 31.88
N SER A 174 -35.94 -36.69 32.34
CA SER A 174 -35.24 -37.35 33.46
C SER A 174 -36.01 -37.24 34.77
N ARG A 175 -36.62 -36.07 35.04
CA ARG A 175 -37.49 -35.88 36.21
C ARG A 175 -38.75 -36.74 36.13
N GLU A 176 -39.38 -36.81 34.96
CA GLU A 176 -40.57 -37.65 34.74
C GLU A 176 -40.26 -39.14 34.91
N VAL A 177 -39.13 -39.62 34.37
CA VAL A 177 -38.67 -41.00 34.58
C VAL A 177 -38.47 -41.29 36.07
N THR A 178 -37.85 -40.37 36.81
CA THR A 178 -37.64 -40.53 38.25
C THR A 178 -38.96 -40.61 39.01
N ALA A 179 -39.93 -39.74 38.67
CA ALA A 179 -41.26 -39.74 39.27
C ALA A 179 -42.00 -41.06 39.01
N LYS A 180 -42.00 -41.53 37.74
CA LYS A 180 -42.61 -42.82 37.39
C LYS A 180 -41.94 -44.00 38.09
N GLN A 181 -40.62 -43.96 38.28
CA GLN A 181 -39.91 -44.99 39.02
C GLN A 181 -40.35 -45.06 40.49
N GLN A 182 -40.59 -43.91 41.12
CA GLN A 182 -41.14 -43.84 42.48
C GLN A 182 -42.58 -44.35 42.55
N GLU A 183 -43.43 -43.98 41.58
CA GLU A 183 -44.80 -44.49 41.48
C GLU A 183 -44.85 -46.02 41.33
N ILE A 184 -43.98 -46.58 40.48
CA ILE A 184 -43.86 -48.04 40.31
C ILE A 184 -43.43 -48.71 41.62
N ALA A 185 -42.43 -48.16 42.32
CA ALA A 185 -41.99 -48.70 43.60
C ALA A 185 -43.10 -48.67 44.66
N ALA A 186 -43.88 -47.58 44.72
CA ALA A 186 -45.02 -47.47 45.62
C ALA A 186 -46.12 -48.48 45.28
N ALA A 187 -46.43 -48.65 43.99
CA ALA A 187 -47.42 -49.63 43.53
C ALA A 187 -46.98 -51.07 43.84
N GLN A 188 -45.69 -51.39 43.69
CA GLN A 188 -45.13 -52.70 44.05
C GLN A 188 -45.30 -52.99 45.55
N LEU A 189 -45.00 -52.02 46.43
CA LEU A 189 -45.18 -52.16 47.87
C LEU A 189 -46.65 -52.36 48.26
N GLN A 190 -47.56 -51.63 47.61
CA GLN A 190 -49.01 -51.81 47.83
C GLN A 190 -49.47 -53.21 47.41
N LEU A 191 -48.99 -53.70 46.26
CA LEU A 191 -49.32 -55.02 45.75
C LEU A 191 -48.80 -56.13 46.68
N GLU A 192 -47.57 -56.00 47.19
CA GLU A 192 -46.99 -56.90 48.19
C GLU A 192 -47.82 -56.91 49.49
N THR A 193 -48.22 -55.73 49.98
CA THR A 193 -49.07 -55.60 51.16
C THR A 193 -50.43 -56.28 50.96
N LYS A 194 -51.05 -56.08 49.79
CA LYS A 194 -52.34 -56.70 49.45
C LYS A 194 -52.23 -58.21 49.29
N ASN A 195 -51.13 -58.72 48.73
CA ASN A 195 -50.89 -60.17 48.65
C ASN A 195 -50.72 -60.78 50.05
N ALA A 196 -50.01 -60.12 50.96
CA ALA A 196 -49.88 -60.57 52.34
C ALA A 196 -51.23 -60.58 53.09
N GLU A 197 -52.08 -59.57 52.85
CA GLU A 197 -53.46 -59.53 53.36
C GLU A 197 -54.30 -60.71 52.86
N ILE A 198 -54.20 -61.03 51.56
CA ILE A 198 -54.88 -62.18 50.95
C ILE A 198 -54.44 -63.50 51.58
N GLU A 199 -53.14 -63.72 51.79
CA GLU A 199 -52.64 -64.95 52.42
C GLU A 199 -53.13 -65.10 53.87
N ASN A 200 -53.17 -64.01 54.65
CA ASN A 200 -53.74 -64.04 55.99
C ASN A 200 -55.24 -64.38 55.99
N LEU A 201 -56.01 -63.83 55.04
CA LEU A 201 -57.43 -64.14 54.91
C LEU A 201 -57.65 -65.62 54.55
N LYS A 202 -56.84 -66.20 53.67
CA LYS A 202 -56.90 -67.63 53.34
C LYS A 202 -56.68 -68.51 54.59
N LEU A 203 -55.64 -68.21 55.38
CA LEU A 203 -55.36 -68.94 56.63
C LEU A 203 -56.55 -68.84 57.60
N GLN A 204 -57.17 -67.65 57.69
CA GLN A 204 -58.34 -67.46 58.54
C GLN A 204 -59.54 -68.28 58.05
N ASP A 205 -59.77 -68.34 56.74
CA ASP A 205 -60.85 -69.14 56.15
C ASP A 205 -60.62 -70.65 56.35
N GLU A 206 -59.37 -71.12 56.23
CA GLU A 206 -59.00 -72.51 56.55
C GLU A 206 -59.27 -72.85 58.02
N MET A 207 -58.83 -72.01 58.96
CA MET A 207 -59.10 -72.20 60.40
C MET A 207 -60.60 -72.25 60.71
N LYS A 208 -61.39 -71.36 60.09
CA LYS A 208 -62.85 -71.36 60.26
C LYS A 208 -63.49 -72.61 59.66
N ALA A 209 -63.01 -73.09 58.52
CA ALA A 209 -63.50 -74.32 57.91
C ALA A 209 -63.24 -75.54 58.83
N GLU A 210 -62.07 -75.61 59.46
CA GLU A 210 -61.76 -76.63 60.47
C GLU A 210 -62.66 -76.53 61.71
N GLU A 211 -62.91 -75.31 62.20
CA GLU A 211 -63.82 -75.07 63.32
C GLU A 211 -65.26 -75.49 63.00
N ILE A 212 -65.75 -75.16 61.80
CA ILE A 212 -67.07 -75.61 61.31
C ILE A 212 -67.13 -77.14 61.29
N ALA A 213 -66.13 -77.82 60.72
CA ALA A 213 -66.09 -79.28 60.66
C ALA A 213 -66.09 -79.92 62.06
N LYS A 214 -65.38 -79.31 63.03
CA LYS A 214 -65.39 -79.75 64.42
C LYS A 214 -66.77 -79.57 65.05
N LEU A 215 -67.37 -78.39 64.91
CA LEU A 215 -68.72 -78.11 65.44
C LEU A 215 -69.79 -79.02 64.82
N GLU A 216 -69.71 -79.33 63.52
CA GLU A 216 -70.59 -80.29 62.86
C GLU A 216 -70.45 -81.70 63.46
N SER A 217 -69.23 -82.12 63.78
CA SER A 217 -68.99 -83.41 64.45
C SER A 217 -69.55 -83.45 65.88
N GLU A 218 -69.39 -82.36 66.63
CA GLU A 218 -69.95 -82.20 67.98
C GLU A 218 -71.49 -82.21 67.94
N ALA A 219 -72.08 -81.47 67.00
CA ALA A 219 -73.52 -81.46 66.77
C ALA A 219 -74.05 -82.86 66.44
N LYS A 220 -73.35 -83.62 65.60
CA LYS A 220 -73.71 -85.01 65.27
C LYS A 220 -73.61 -85.95 66.46
N MET A 221 -72.62 -85.79 67.32
CA MET A 221 -72.53 -86.56 68.58
C MET A 221 -73.69 -86.23 69.52
N LEU A 222 -74.01 -84.95 69.67
CA LEU A 222 -75.16 -84.50 70.48
C LEU A 222 -76.48 -85.02 69.92
N GLU A 223 -76.68 -84.98 68.60
CA GLU A 223 -77.87 -85.53 67.95
C GLU A 223 -78.03 -87.04 68.23
N ASN A 224 -76.94 -87.80 68.16
CA ASN A 224 -76.93 -89.22 68.52
C ASN A 224 -77.30 -89.45 70.00
N LEU A 225 -76.75 -88.64 70.92
CA LEU A 225 -77.06 -88.70 72.36
C LEU A 225 -78.53 -88.33 72.64
N ILE A 226 -79.07 -87.32 71.97
CA ILE A 226 -80.49 -86.97 72.06
C ILE A 226 -81.35 -88.12 71.52
N GLY A 227 -80.95 -88.74 70.40
CA GLY A 227 -81.64 -89.89 69.82
C GLY A 227 -81.61 -91.15 70.71
N SER A 228 -80.52 -91.42 71.42
CA SER A 228 -80.47 -92.49 72.43
C SER A 228 -81.34 -92.15 73.64
N GLY A 229 -81.23 -90.93 74.16
CA GLY A 229 -82.04 -90.47 75.28
C GLY A 229 -83.55 -90.51 74.98
N LYS A 230 -83.98 -90.13 73.77
CA LYS A 230 -85.38 -90.26 73.34
C LYS A 230 -85.87 -91.71 73.31
N ARG A 231 -85.04 -92.65 72.83
CA ARG A 231 -85.37 -94.08 72.82
C ARG A 231 -85.50 -94.63 74.24
N GLU A 232 -84.53 -94.33 75.11
CA GLU A 232 -84.57 -94.72 76.51
C GLU A 232 -85.80 -94.16 77.24
N LEU A 233 -86.15 -92.89 76.97
CA LEU A 233 -87.33 -92.26 77.56
C LEU A 233 -88.63 -92.91 77.06
N GLY A 234 -88.72 -93.24 75.77
CA GLY A 234 -89.84 -94.01 75.23
C GLY A 234 -89.95 -95.42 75.83
N ASP A 235 -88.83 -96.12 76.04
CA ASP A 235 -88.80 -97.41 76.72
C ASP A 235 -89.25 -97.29 78.19
N LEU A 236 -88.87 -96.22 78.88
CA LEU A 236 -89.31 -95.92 80.25
C LEU A 236 -90.80 -95.57 80.31
N GLU A 237 -91.31 -94.76 79.37
CA GLU A 237 -92.73 -94.44 79.25
C GLU A 237 -93.57 -95.70 79.00
N ALA A 238 -93.11 -96.61 78.12
CA ALA A 238 -93.77 -97.88 77.87
C ALA A 238 -93.78 -98.78 79.13
N LYS A 239 -92.65 -98.88 79.84
CA LYS A 239 -92.58 -99.58 81.14
C LYS A 239 -93.50 -98.95 82.19
N LEU A 240 -93.63 -97.63 82.21
CA LEU A 240 -94.51 -96.91 83.14
C LEU A 240 -95.99 -97.13 82.80
N ALA A 241 -96.35 -97.14 81.52
CA ALA A 241 -97.68 -97.49 81.05
C ALA A 241 -98.04 -98.94 81.41
N ASP A 242 -97.12 -99.89 81.22
CA ASP A 242 -97.31 -101.29 81.61
C ASP A 242 -97.46 -101.43 83.14
N ALA A 243 -96.61 -100.76 83.92
CA ALA A 243 -96.71 -100.73 85.38
C ALA A 243 -98.04 -100.09 85.86
N ASN A 244 -98.51 -99.02 85.22
CA ASN A 244 -99.81 -98.41 85.53
C ASN A 244 -100.98 -99.31 85.14
N ALA A 245 -100.89 -100.04 84.02
CA ALA A 245 -101.91 -101.02 83.62
C ALA A 245 -101.97 -102.19 84.62
N GLN A 246 -100.81 -102.68 85.08
CA GLN A 246 -100.73 -103.68 86.15
C GLN A 246 -101.32 -103.16 87.47
N LYS A 247 -101.02 -101.91 87.84
CA LYS A 247 -101.61 -101.25 89.02
C LYS A 247 -103.13 -101.14 88.91
N ALA A 248 -103.67 -100.71 87.77
CA ALA A 248 -105.12 -100.63 87.54
C ALA A 248 -105.79 -102.01 87.62
N LYS A 249 -105.10 -103.07 87.18
CA LYS A 249 -105.56 -104.45 87.33
C LYS A 249 -105.64 -104.87 88.81
N LEU A 250 -104.62 -104.54 89.59
CA LEU A 250 -104.57 -104.79 91.03
C LEU A 250 -105.62 -103.96 91.81
N GLU A 251 -105.91 -102.73 91.41
CA GLU A 251 -106.96 -101.89 92.00
C GLU A 251 -108.38 -102.34 91.62
N SER A 252 -108.56 -103.07 90.51
CA SER A 252 -109.84 -103.70 90.13
C SER A 252 -110.10 -105.06 90.82
N GLU A 253 -109.07 -105.62 91.46
CA GLU A 253 -109.09 -106.88 92.20
C GLU A 253 -109.13 -106.68 93.73
N ALA A 254 -109.22 -105.44 94.20
CA ALA A 254 -109.41 -105.03 95.61
C ALA A 254 -110.85 -104.54 95.86
#